data_AF-X0RI33-F1
#
_entry.id   AF-X0RI33-F1
#
_cell.length_a   1.000
_cell.length_b   1.000
_cell.length_c   1.000
_cell.angle_alpha   90.00
_cell.angle_beta   90.00
_cell.angle_gamma   90.00
#
_symmetry.space_group_name_H-M   'P 1'
#
loop_
_entity.id
_entity.type
_entity.pdbx_description
1 polymer ?
#
loop_
_entity_poly.entity_id
_entity_poly.type
_entity_poly.pdbx_seq_one_letter_code
_entity_poly.pdbx_strand_id
1 'polypeptide(L)'
;MITQEAISVPIISHQKLNPRSVEEFLDIFLEVLDLDLDRGMELDFTIDSKLGSDKISPTLYLAKPKDADEISNICKEVYDNKYPYKEIEDPKEVKKMIESPENHFILFKIEDDIVGCFRCALDFKHHKGYTGGFMVRKEYQGIIDVTKAIIGSYAWMWSSHKDEILMWYCENRTAHAASQYITSVCGINTVAFFP
;
A
#
# COMPACT_ATOMS: atom_id res chain seq x y z
N MET A 1 -18.63 -1.17 -37.09
CA MET A 1 -17.82 -2.24 -36.49
C MET A 1 -16.64 -1.56 -35.83
N ILE A 2 -16.81 -1.17 -34.57
CA ILE A 2 -15.77 -0.49 -33.79
C ILE A 2 -14.85 -1.61 -33.30
N THR A 3 -13.64 -1.67 -33.83
CA THR A 3 -12.57 -2.51 -33.28
C THR A 3 -12.30 -1.98 -31.87
N GLN A 4 -12.69 -2.73 -30.84
CA GLN A 4 -12.14 -2.53 -29.50
C GLN A 4 -10.62 -2.70 -29.64
N GLU A 5 -9.88 -1.61 -29.55
CA GLU A 5 -8.45 -1.69 -29.29
C GLU A 5 -8.32 -2.44 -27.97
N ALA A 6 -7.73 -3.64 -28.03
CA ALA A 6 -7.39 -4.38 -26.84
C ALA A 6 -6.32 -3.57 -26.11
N ILE A 7 -6.73 -2.81 -25.09
CA ILE A 7 -5.81 -2.12 -24.19
C ILE A 7 -5.03 -3.22 -23.48
N SER A 8 -3.81 -3.51 -23.94
CA SER A 8 -2.92 -4.42 -23.27
C SER A 8 -2.26 -3.67 -22.12
N VAL A 9 -2.62 -4.01 -20.88
CA VAL A 9 -1.91 -3.52 -19.71
C VAL A 9 -0.48 -4.06 -19.66
N PRO A 10 0.51 -3.29 -19.19
CA PRO A 10 1.88 -3.76 -19.02
C PRO A 10 1.95 -5.06 -18.20
N ILE A 11 2.82 -5.98 -18.63
CA ILE A 11 3.08 -7.24 -17.93
C ILE A 11 4.45 -7.16 -17.25
N ILE A 12 4.44 -7.23 -15.93
CA ILE A 12 5.62 -7.23 -15.08
C ILE A 12 6.04 -8.68 -14.81
N SER A 13 7.24 -9.05 -15.23
CA SER A 13 7.78 -10.38 -14.93
C SER A 13 7.89 -10.60 -13.42
N HIS A 14 7.38 -11.72 -12.91
CA HIS A 14 7.54 -12.09 -11.50
C HIS A 14 9.03 -12.17 -11.09
N GLN A 15 9.93 -12.48 -12.02
CA GLN A 15 11.37 -12.50 -11.78
C GLN A 15 11.99 -11.13 -11.50
N LYS A 16 11.31 -10.04 -11.90
CA LYS A 16 11.72 -8.67 -11.58
C LYS A 16 11.24 -8.23 -10.19
N LEU A 17 10.34 -8.98 -9.56
CA LEU A 17 9.91 -8.73 -8.19
C LEU A 17 10.99 -9.22 -7.22
N ASN A 18 11.06 -8.61 -6.04
CA ASN A 18 12.22 -8.64 -5.12
C ASN A 18 13.44 -7.82 -5.59
N PRO A 19 13.26 -6.51 -5.87
CA PRO A 19 14.37 -5.61 -6.16
C PRO A 19 15.29 -5.46 -4.95
N ARG A 20 16.55 -5.10 -5.21
CA ARG A 20 17.60 -4.96 -4.19
C ARG A 20 17.73 -3.54 -3.65
N SER A 21 17.13 -2.57 -4.31
CA SER A 21 17.08 -1.18 -3.88
C SER A 21 15.76 -0.52 -4.25
N VAL A 22 15.52 0.66 -3.67
CA VAL A 22 14.36 1.50 -4.00
C VAL A 22 14.40 1.92 -5.48
N GLU A 23 15.57 2.24 -6.01
CA GLU A 23 15.75 2.62 -7.42
C GLU A 23 15.37 1.48 -8.36
N GLU A 24 15.85 0.25 -8.09
CA GLU A 24 15.50 -0.91 -8.90
C GLU A 24 13.99 -1.20 -8.85
N PHE A 25 13.34 -0.98 -7.71
CA PHE A 25 11.89 -1.07 -7.62
C PHE A 25 11.21 0.01 -8.47
N LEU A 26 11.62 1.27 -8.33
CA LEU A 26 11.01 2.40 -9.02
C LEU A 26 11.19 2.30 -10.54
N ASP A 27 12.34 1.83 -11.03
CA ASP A 27 12.58 1.60 -12.45
C ASP A 27 11.59 0.60 -13.08
N ILE A 28 10.99 -0.31 -12.28
CA ILE A 28 9.97 -1.24 -12.76
C ILE A 28 8.62 -0.56 -12.93
N PHE A 29 8.28 0.38 -12.04
CA PHE A 29 6.90 0.87 -11.89
C PHE A 29 6.68 2.33 -12.31
N LEU A 30 7.71 3.16 -12.40
CA LEU A 30 7.59 4.59 -12.74
C LEU A 30 7.02 4.84 -14.15
N GLU A 31 7.31 3.96 -15.11
CA GLU A 31 6.75 4.06 -16.46
C GLU A 31 5.39 3.34 -16.59
N VAL A 32 4.95 2.66 -15.54
CA VAL A 32 3.77 1.79 -15.54
C VAL A 32 2.62 2.40 -14.76
N LEU A 33 2.93 3.14 -13.70
CA LEU A 33 1.95 3.75 -12.80
C LEU A 33 1.99 5.28 -12.90
N ASP A 34 0.81 5.89 -12.97
CA ASP A 34 0.67 7.33 -12.74
C ASP A 34 0.59 7.58 -11.23
N LEU A 35 1.67 8.07 -10.64
CA LEU A 35 1.84 8.21 -9.18
C LEU A 35 1.09 9.42 -8.59
N ASP A 36 -0.17 9.64 -8.99
CA ASP A 36 -1.05 10.70 -8.49
C ASP A 36 -2.16 10.11 -7.60
N LEU A 37 -1.88 10.05 -6.29
CA LEU A 37 -2.88 9.62 -5.30
C LEU A 37 -3.97 10.66 -5.03
N ASP A 38 -3.81 11.92 -5.43
CA ASP A 38 -4.83 12.95 -5.21
C ASP A 38 -6.01 12.79 -6.18
N ARG A 39 -5.71 12.37 -7.42
CA ARG A 39 -6.71 12.07 -8.46
C ARG A 39 -7.15 10.61 -8.48
N GLY A 40 -6.36 9.73 -7.88
CA GLY A 40 -6.57 8.30 -7.90
C GLY A 40 -5.54 7.64 -8.79
N MET A 41 -4.85 6.65 -8.25
CA MET A 41 -3.86 5.85 -8.97
C MET A 41 -4.44 4.48 -9.30
N GLU A 42 -4.66 4.25 -10.59
CA GLU A 42 -5.05 2.96 -11.13
C GLU A 42 -3.85 2.00 -11.17
N LEU A 43 -4.12 0.73 -10.91
CA LEU A 43 -3.10 -0.33 -10.83
C LEU A 43 -3.15 -1.21 -12.08
N ASP A 44 -3.09 -0.55 -13.24
CA ASP A 44 -3.26 -1.10 -14.58
C ASP A 44 -2.03 -1.84 -15.09
N PHE A 45 -1.57 -2.83 -14.32
CA PHE A 45 -0.50 -3.75 -14.73
C PHE A 45 -0.85 -5.17 -14.32
N THR A 46 -0.22 -6.16 -14.94
CA THR A 46 -0.34 -7.57 -14.55
C THR A 46 1.01 -8.09 -14.10
N ILE A 47 1.03 -8.97 -13.11
CA ILE A 47 2.25 -9.71 -12.75
C ILE A 47 2.20 -11.06 -13.46
N ASP A 48 3.26 -11.41 -14.18
CA ASP A 48 3.45 -12.70 -14.86
C ASP A 48 3.59 -13.83 -13.84
N SER A 49 2.45 -14.22 -13.27
CA SER A 49 2.29 -15.41 -12.47
C SER A 49 1.35 -16.34 -13.23
N LYS A 50 1.57 -17.66 -13.13
CA LYS A 50 0.95 -18.69 -13.98
C LYS A 50 -0.59 -18.76 -13.99
N LEU A 51 -1.29 -17.91 -13.25
CA LEU A 51 -2.72 -17.65 -13.38
C LEU A 51 -2.92 -16.15 -13.21
N GLY A 52 -3.65 -15.52 -14.12
CA GLY A 52 -4.20 -14.19 -13.88
C GLY A 52 -4.92 -14.18 -12.53
N SER A 53 -4.71 -13.12 -11.76
CA SER A 53 -5.45 -12.91 -10.52
C SER A 53 -6.86 -12.46 -10.91
N ASP A 54 -7.88 -13.30 -10.68
CA ASP A 54 -9.30 -12.91 -10.82
C ASP A 54 -9.73 -11.85 -9.76
N LYS A 55 -8.76 -11.29 -9.03
CA LYS A 55 -8.98 -10.33 -7.96
C LYS A 55 -9.16 -8.93 -8.52
N ILE A 56 -9.96 -8.15 -7.81
CA ILE A 56 -10.26 -6.77 -8.15
C ILE A 56 -9.06 -5.90 -7.78
N SER A 57 -8.51 -5.16 -8.75
CA SER A 57 -7.47 -4.18 -8.47
C SER A 57 -8.12 -2.91 -7.92
N PRO A 58 -7.80 -2.47 -6.69
CA PRO A 58 -8.36 -1.24 -6.16
C PRO A 58 -7.68 -0.01 -6.75
N THR A 59 -8.40 1.11 -6.82
CA THR A 59 -7.80 2.43 -7.08
C THR A 59 -7.25 2.98 -5.76
N LEU A 60 -6.04 3.54 -5.79
CA LEU A 60 -5.40 4.08 -4.59
C LEU A 60 -5.62 5.60 -4.48
N TYR A 61 -5.94 6.07 -3.28
CA TYR A 61 -6.15 7.51 -3.01
C TYR A 61 -5.40 7.96 -1.75
N LEU A 62 -4.97 9.21 -1.71
CA LEU A 62 -4.50 9.81 -0.47
C LEU A 62 -5.69 10.16 0.42
N ALA A 63 -5.63 9.75 1.69
CA ALA A 63 -6.68 10.06 2.66
C ALA A 63 -6.78 11.56 2.93
N LYS A 64 -8.01 12.01 3.14
CA LYS A 64 -8.33 13.38 3.54
C LYS A 64 -8.88 13.37 4.97
N PRO A 65 -8.90 14.52 5.68
CA PRO A 65 -9.37 14.57 7.07
C PRO A 65 -10.78 14.00 7.30
N LYS A 66 -11.63 14.00 6.28
CA LYS A 66 -12.99 13.41 6.31
C LYS A 66 -13.01 11.88 6.36
N ASP A 67 -11.92 11.22 5.96
CA ASP A 67 -11.81 9.76 5.87
C ASP A 67 -11.30 9.16 7.20
N ALA A 68 -11.04 9.98 8.21
CA ALA A 68 -10.48 9.56 9.49
C ALA A 68 -11.39 8.59 10.26
N ASP A 69 -12.70 8.81 10.23
CA ASP A 69 -13.68 7.89 10.84
C ASP A 69 -13.61 6.52 10.18
N GLU A 70 -13.50 6.49 8.85
CA GLU A 70 -13.48 5.26 8.07
C GLU A 70 -12.21 4.43 8.33
N ILE A 71 -11.04 5.07 8.32
CA ILE A 71 -9.77 4.42 8.66
C ILE A 71 -9.82 3.83 10.07
N SER A 72 -10.37 4.58 11.04
CA SER A 72 -10.53 4.13 12.41
C SER A 72 -11.45 2.91 12.52
N ASN A 73 -12.55 2.91 11.76
CA ASN A 73 -13.49 1.80 11.72
C ASN A 73 -12.87 0.54 11.11
N ILE A 74 -12.13 0.66 10.01
CA ILE A 74 -11.39 -0.44 9.39
C ILE A 74 -10.41 -1.05 10.40
N CYS A 75 -9.65 -0.21 11.12
CA CYS A 75 -8.71 -0.66 12.13
C CYS A 75 -9.39 -1.47 13.24
N LYS A 76 -10.49 -0.95 13.78
CA LYS A 76 -11.27 -1.63 14.82
C LYS A 76 -11.86 -2.95 14.34
N GLU A 77 -12.36 -3.01 13.12
CA GLU A 77 -12.96 -4.20 12.53
C GLU A 77 -11.92 -5.30 12.28
N VAL A 78 -10.79 -4.95 11.66
CA VAL A 78 -9.74 -5.91 11.28
C VAL A 78 -9.07 -6.50 12.52
N TYR A 79 -8.87 -5.70 13.57
CA TYR A 79 -8.18 -6.11 14.79
C TYR A 79 -9.11 -6.40 15.97
N ASP A 80 -10.43 -6.39 15.78
CA ASP A 80 -11.43 -6.55 16.84
C ASP A 80 -11.14 -5.65 18.07
N ASN A 81 -10.80 -4.38 17.83
CA ASN A 81 -10.38 -3.38 18.83
C ASN A 81 -9.12 -3.75 19.64
N LYS A 82 -8.26 -4.60 19.10
CA LYS A 82 -6.99 -5.02 19.72
C LYS A 82 -5.78 -4.54 18.93
N TYR A 83 -5.90 -3.44 18.19
CA TYR A 83 -4.76 -2.90 17.48
C TYR A 83 -3.74 -2.35 18.49
N PRO A 84 -2.44 -2.63 18.33
CA PRO A 84 -1.42 -2.17 19.29
C PRO A 84 -1.30 -0.65 19.40
N TYR A 85 -1.51 0.08 18.30
CA TYR A 85 -1.41 1.53 18.25
C TYR A 85 -2.80 2.16 18.38
N LYS A 86 -3.19 2.47 19.63
CA LYS A 86 -4.54 2.92 19.96
C LYS A 86 -4.93 4.25 19.35
N GLU A 87 -3.96 5.05 18.93
CA GLU A 87 -4.19 6.31 18.23
C GLU A 87 -4.92 6.09 16.89
N ILE A 88 -4.70 4.95 16.21
CA ILE A 88 -5.40 4.65 14.94
C ILE A 88 -6.86 4.23 15.20
N GLU A 89 -7.21 3.85 16.42
CA GLU A 89 -8.59 3.58 16.82
C GLU A 89 -9.37 4.86 17.21
N ASP A 90 -8.76 6.05 17.23
CA ASP A 90 -9.45 7.32 17.47
C ASP A 90 -9.49 8.18 16.19
N PRO A 91 -10.68 8.45 15.61
CA PRO A 91 -10.82 9.31 14.44
C PRO A 91 -10.19 10.70 14.61
N LYS A 92 -10.15 11.25 15.84
CA LYS A 92 -9.53 12.56 16.09
C LYS A 92 -8.02 12.50 15.94
N GLU A 93 -7.39 11.43 16.39
CA GLU A 93 -5.95 11.22 16.25
C GLU A 93 -5.59 10.88 14.80
N VAL A 94 -6.37 10.02 14.15
CA VAL A 94 -6.21 9.74 12.71
C VAL A 94 -6.31 11.02 11.89
N LYS A 95 -7.27 11.90 12.20
CA LYS A 95 -7.40 13.20 11.53
C LYS A 95 -6.15 14.06 11.69
N LYS A 96 -5.60 14.17 12.91
CA LYS A 96 -4.34 14.89 13.16
C LYS A 96 -3.17 14.28 12.38
N MET A 97 -3.12 12.95 12.28
CA MET A 97 -2.11 12.27 11.47
C MET A 97 -2.27 12.64 9.98
N ILE A 98 -3.48 12.59 9.42
CA ILE A 98 -3.71 12.98 8.02
C ILE A 98 -3.32 14.44 7.74
N GLU A 99 -3.56 15.33 8.69
CA GLU A 99 -3.18 16.75 8.58
C GLU A 99 -1.67 16.98 8.75
N SER A 100 -0.91 16.00 9.24
CA SER A 100 0.53 16.08 9.41
C SER A 100 1.26 15.73 8.12
N PRO A 101 2.28 16.50 7.70
CA PRO A 101 3.13 16.14 6.57
C PRO A 101 4.00 14.91 6.85
N GLU A 102 4.08 14.46 8.11
CA GLU A 102 4.86 13.29 8.52
C GLU A 102 4.05 11.99 8.45
N ASN A 103 2.76 12.04 8.12
CA ASN A 103 1.92 10.84 8.08
C ASN A 103 1.03 10.85 6.85
N HIS A 104 1.01 9.72 6.16
CA HIS A 104 0.14 9.50 5.01
C HIS A 104 -0.65 8.22 5.21
N PHE A 105 -1.93 8.28 4.87
CA PHE A 105 -2.78 7.10 4.72
C PHE A 105 -3.18 6.98 3.26
N ILE A 106 -2.89 5.83 2.67
CA ILE A 106 -3.29 5.46 1.33
C ILE A 106 -4.54 4.60 1.46
N LEU A 107 -5.64 5.04 0.86
CA LEU A 107 -6.93 4.36 0.85
C LEU A 107 -7.01 3.44 -0.35
N PHE A 108 -7.57 2.25 -0.16
CA PHE A 108 -7.88 1.31 -1.23
C PHE A 108 -9.36 1.44 -1.52
N LYS A 109 -9.72 1.79 -2.76
CA LYS A 109 -11.10 1.97 -3.17
C LYS A 109 -11.54 1.00 -4.25
N ILE A 110 -12.78 0.54 -4.14
CA ILE A 110 -13.51 -0.12 -5.22
C ILE A 110 -14.80 0.67 -5.37
N GLU A 111 -15.04 1.23 -6.56
CA GLU A 111 -16.12 2.19 -6.76
C GLU A 111 -16.01 3.33 -5.73
N ASP A 112 -17.05 3.57 -4.94
CA ASP A 112 -17.06 4.59 -3.89
C ASP A 112 -16.66 4.07 -2.49
N ASP A 113 -16.47 2.75 -2.34
CA ASP A 113 -16.22 2.11 -1.05
C ASP A 113 -14.73 2.11 -0.68
N ILE A 114 -14.41 2.50 0.56
CA ILE A 114 -13.07 2.36 1.14
C ILE A 114 -12.94 0.96 1.75
N VAL A 115 -12.27 0.08 1.02
CA VAL A 115 -12.17 -1.36 1.36
C VAL A 115 -10.94 -1.69 2.19
N GLY A 116 -10.01 -0.75 2.30
CA GLY A 116 -8.78 -0.91 3.06
C GLY A 116 -7.94 0.35 3.10
N CYS A 117 -6.84 0.28 3.82
CA CYS A 117 -5.86 1.35 3.87
C CYS A 117 -4.46 0.83 4.18
N PHE A 118 -3.49 1.73 4.05
CA PHE A 118 -2.09 1.53 4.37
C PHE A 118 -1.50 2.83 4.90
N ARG A 119 -0.64 2.74 5.91
CA ARG A 119 -0.05 3.90 6.59
C ARG A 119 1.44 3.99 6.32
N CYS A 120 1.88 5.23 6.10
CA CYS A 120 3.25 5.65 6.11
C CYS A 120 3.46 6.71 7.20
N ALA A 121 4.53 6.58 7.99
CA ALA A 121 5.00 7.61 8.91
C ALA A 121 6.46 7.97 8.58
N LEU A 122 6.75 9.26 8.52
CA LEU A 122 8.01 9.81 8.06
C LEU A 122 8.74 10.48 9.21
N ASP A 123 10.04 10.23 9.29
CA ASP A 123 10.96 10.91 10.18
C ASP A 123 12.02 11.59 9.32
N PHE A 124 11.72 12.81 8.89
CA PHE A 124 12.61 13.62 8.05
C PHE A 124 13.93 13.94 8.75
N LYS A 125 13.93 14.04 10.09
CA LYS A 125 15.13 14.33 10.87
C LYS A 125 16.14 13.19 10.80
N HIS A 126 15.68 11.95 10.78
CA HIS A 126 16.54 10.77 10.72
C HIS A 126 16.53 10.07 9.37
N HIS A 127 15.84 10.62 8.37
CA HIS A 127 15.68 10.06 7.03
C HIS A 127 15.09 8.64 7.02
N LYS A 128 14.07 8.39 7.85
CA LYS A 128 13.44 7.08 8.02
C LYS A 128 11.95 7.10 7.70
N GLY A 129 11.48 6.06 7.02
CA GLY A 129 10.07 5.81 6.76
C GLY A 129 9.63 4.52 7.43
N TYR A 130 8.57 4.60 8.22
CA TYR A 130 7.87 3.44 8.77
C TYR A 130 6.61 3.17 7.98
N THR A 131 6.40 1.91 7.60
CA THR A 131 5.18 1.47 6.93
C THR A 131 4.45 0.45 7.77
N GLY A 132 3.14 0.55 7.80
CA GLY A 132 2.29 -0.30 8.62
C GLY A 132 0.82 -0.06 8.36
N GLY A 133 -0.05 -0.61 9.19
CA GLY A 133 -1.49 -0.40 9.04
C GLY A 133 -2.03 -0.85 7.68
N PHE A 134 -1.42 -1.86 7.05
CA PHE A 134 -1.99 -2.52 5.87
C PHE A 134 -3.22 -3.31 6.31
N MET A 135 -4.39 -2.75 6.08
CA MET A 135 -5.65 -3.25 6.59
C MET A 135 -6.65 -3.36 5.46
N VAL A 136 -7.31 -4.50 5.37
CA VAL A 136 -8.37 -4.77 4.39
C VAL A 136 -9.57 -5.30 5.16
N ARG A 137 -10.72 -4.67 4.96
CA ARG A 137 -12.00 -5.10 5.54
C ARG A 137 -12.25 -6.58 5.27
N LYS A 138 -12.82 -7.28 6.25
CA LYS A 138 -12.86 -8.75 6.25
C LYS A 138 -13.59 -9.31 5.03
N GLU A 139 -14.66 -8.65 4.58
CA GLU A 139 -15.46 -9.03 3.42
C GLU A 139 -14.72 -8.87 2.08
N TYR A 140 -13.66 -8.07 2.03
CA TYR A 140 -12.85 -7.85 0.83
C TYR A 140 -11.55 -8.69 0.81
N GLN A 141 -11.25 -9.41 1.89
CA GLN A 141 -10.07 -10.28 1.96
C GLN A 141 -10.20 -11.46 1.00
N GLY A 142 -9.19 -11.65 0.15
CA GLY A 142 -9.20 -12.67 -0.91
C GLY A 142 -9.89 -12.23 -2.20
N ILE A 143 -10.66 -11.13 -2.18
CA ILE A 143 -11.34 -10.55 -3.34
C ILE A 143 -10.45 -9.51 -4.03
N ILE A 144 -9.75 -8.68 -3.26
CA ILE A 144 -8.92 -7.60 -3.83
C ILE A 144 -7.48 -8.03 -4.07
N ASP A 145 -6.85 -7.43 -5.08
CA ASP A 145 -5.44 -7.63 -5.40
C ASP A 145 -4.55 -6.81 -4.45
N VAL A 146 -4.37 -7.35 -3.24
CA VAL A 146 -3.52 -6.78 -2.20
C VAL A 146 -2.05 -6.63 -2.62
N THR A 147 -1.58 -7.45 -3.56
CA THR A 147 -0.20 -7.38 -4.06
C THR A 147 -0.02 -6.13 -4.90
N LYS A 148 -0.95 -5.86 -5.82
CA LYS A 148 -0.91 -4.60 -6.56
C LYS A 148 -1.09 -3.40 -5.65
N ALA A 149 -2.03 -3.46 -4.69
CA ALA A 149 -2.26 -2.36 -3.75
C ALA A 149 -1.00 -1.99 -2.97
N ILE A 150 -0.22 -2.97 -2.51
CA ILE A 150 1.03 -2.69 -1.81
C ILE A 150 2.10 -2.15 -2.75
N ILE A 151 2.20 -2.68 -3.98
CA ILE A 151 3.18 -2.22 -4.97
C ILE A 151 2.92 -0.76 -5.30
N GLY A 152 1.67 -0.39 -5.59
CA GLY A 152 1.29 0.99 -5.84
C GLY A 152 1.61 1.89 -4.65
N SER A 153 1.27 1.44 -3.44
CA SER A 153 1.57 2.18 -2.22
C SER A 153 3.07 2.45 -2.06
N TYR A 154 3.93 1.44 -2.24
CA TYR A 154 5.38 1.60 -2.21
C TYR A 154 5.91 2.47 -3.36
N ALA A 155 5.39 2.30 -4.58
CA ALA A 155 5.80 3.10 -5.73
C ALA A 155 5.58 4.59 -5.50
N TRP A 156 4.39 4.96 -5.01
CA TRP A 156 4.10 6.34 -4.65
C TRP A 156 5.03 6.83 -3.53
N MET A 157 5.07 6.16 -2.37
CA MET A 157 5.85 6.63 -1.22
C MET A 157 7.33 6.79 -1.55
N TRP A 158 7.92 5.80 -2.22
CA TRP A 158 9.34 5.79 -2.53
C TRP A 158 9.69 6.81 -3.60
N SER A 159 8.81 7.05 -4.57
CA SER A 159 9.01 8.11 -5.56
C SER A 159 8.88 9.50 -4.92
N SER A 160 7.83 9.70 -4.12
CA SER A 160 7.51 10.98 -3.48
C SER A 160 8.57 11.44 -2.47
N HIS A 161 9.24 10.49 -1.81
CA HIS A 161 10.20 10.79 -0.74
C HIS A 161 11.62 10.26 -1.01
N LYS A 162 11.95 9.96 -2.28
CA LYS A 162 13.22 9.34 -2.67
C LYS A 162 14.46 10.08 -2.15
N ASP A 163 14.41 11.41 -2.13
CA ASP A 163 15.54 12.28 -1.77
C ASP A 163 15.54 12.64 -0.28
N GLU A 164 14.47 12.31 0.45
CA GLU A 164 14.26 12.68 1.85
C GLU A 164 14.36 11.50 2.81
N ILE A 165 13.99 10.30 2.35
CA ILE A 165 13.89 9.10 3.18
C ILE A 165 14.79 8.01 2.61
N LEU A 166 15.82 7.65 3.36
CA LEU A 166 16.89 6.75 2.93
C LEU A 166 16.72 5.32 3.45
N MET A 167 15.90 5.14 4.49
CA MET A 167 15.66 3.83 5.10
C MET A 167 14.16 3.62 5.32
N TRP A 168 13.64 2.53 4.78
CA TRP A 168 12.26 2.09 4.97
C TRP A 168 12.20 0.82 5.80
N TYR A 169 11.28 0.76 6.76
CA TYR A 169 11.07 -0.42 7.59
C TYR A 169 9.59 -0.63 7.92
N CYS A 170 9.25 -1.86 8.28
CA CYS A 170 7.93 -2.25 8.75
C CYS A 170 8.06 -3.40 9.75
N GLU A 171 6.99 -3.65 10.51
CA GLU A 171 6.88 -4.79 11.40
C GLU A 171 5.75 -5.70 10.93
N ASN A 172 6.08 -6.98 10.72
CA ASN A 172 5.10 -8.01 10.39
C ASN A 172 5.13 -9.08 11.47
N ARG A 173 3.95 -9.56 11.90
CA ARG A 173 3.91 -10.69 12.84
C ARG A 173 4.41 -11.94 12.13
N THR A 174 5.22 -12.72 12.84
CA THR A 174 5.78 -14.00 12.35
C THR A 174 4.69 -14.99 11.92
N ALA A 175 3.50 -14.93 12.53
CA ALA A 175 2.35 -15.74 12.17
C ALA A 175 1.64 -15.34 10.85
N HIS A 176 1.96 -14.19 10.25
CA HIS A 176 1.30 -13.68 9.03
C HIS A 176 2.19 -13.82 7.79
N ALA A 177 2.34 -15.05 7.29
CA ALA A 177 3.18 -15.36 6.12
C ALA A 177 2.76 -14.60 4.85
N ALA A 178 1.47 -14.37 4.63
CA ALA A 178 0.97 -13.62 3.46
C ALA A 178 1.48 -12.17 3.47
N SER A 179 1.43 -11.50 4.61
CA SER A 179 1.94 -10.14 4.77
C SER A 179 3.45 -10.07 4.55
N GLN A 180 4.20 -11.03 5.10
CA GLN A 180 5.65 -11.15 4.88
C GLN A 180 6.00 -11.37 3.39
N TYR A 181 5.27 -12.25 2.71
CA TYR A 181 5.46 -12.49 1.28
C TYR A 181 5.20 -11.21 0.46
N ILE A 182 4.07 -10.55 0.72
CA ILE A 182 3.66 -9.36 -0.02
C ILE A 182 4.68 -8.21 0.15
N THR A 183 5.24 -8.00 1.35
CA THR A 183 6.32 -7.00 1.54
C THR A 183 7.62 -7.41 0.86
N SER A 184 7.96 -8.71 0.86
CA SER A 184 9.17 -9.22 0.19
C SER A 184 9.16 -9.05 -1.33
N VAL A 185 7.97 -9.11 -1.95
CA VAL A 185 7.78 -8.84 -3.38
C VAL A 185 8.26 -7.43 -3.77
N CYS A 186 8.18 -6.48 -2.82
CA CYS A 186 8.64 -5.11 -3.00
C CYS A 186 10.11 -4.89 -2.61
N GLY A 187 10.84 -5.93 -2.19
CA GLY A 187 12.24 -5.83 -1.75
C GLY A 187 12.42 -5.53 -0.26
N ILE A 188 11.35 -5.55 0.53
CA ILE A 188 11.43 -5.40 2.00
C ILE A 188 11.71 -6.76 2.62
N ASN A 189 12.97 -6.94 3.05
CA ASN A 189 13.50 -8.19 3.55
C ASN A 189 13.60 -8.20 5.10
N THR A 190 13.46 -9.39 5.70
CA THR A 190 13.59 -9.56 7.15
C THR A 190 15.02 -9.32 7.61
N VAL A 191 15.20 -8.39 8.56
CA VAL A 191 16.52 -8.07 9.14
C VAL A 191 16.66 -8.46 10.61
N ALA A 192 15.54 -8.66 11.32
CA ALA A 192 15.52 -9.03 12.73
C ALA A 192 14.21 -9.73 13.11
N PHE A 193 14.26 -10.50 14.20
CA PHE A 193 13.09 -11.03 14.90
C PHE A 193 13.06 -10.44 16.31
N PHE A 194 11.92 -9.87 16.68
CA PHE A 194 11.68 -9.39 18.04
C PHE A 194 10.98 -10.48 18.87
N PRO A 195 11.32 -10.61 20.17
CA PRO A 195 10.74 -11.61 21.06
C PRO A 195 9.27 -11.35 21.39
#